data_AF-A0A2J8QE70-F1
#
_entry.id   AF-A0A2J8QE70-F1
#
_cell.length_a   1.000
_cell.length_b   1.000
_cell.length_c   1.000
_cell.angle_alpha   90.00
_cell.angle_beta   90.00
_cell.angle_gamma   90.00
#
_symmetry.space_group_name_H-M   'P 1'
#
loop_
_entity.id
_entity.type
_entity.pdbx_description
1 polymer ?
#
loop_
_entity_poly.entity_id
_entity_poly.type
_entity_poly.pdbx_seq_one_letter_code
_entity_poly.pdbx_strand_id
1 'polypeptide(L)'
;MGNSALRAHVETAQKTGVFQLKDRGLTEFPADLQKLTSNLRTIDLSNNKIESLPPLLIGKFTLLKSLSLNNNKLTVLPDEICNLKKLETLSLNNNHLRELPSTFGQLSALKTLSLSGNQLGALPPQLCSLRHLDVMDLSKNQIRSIPD
;
A
#
# COMPACT_ATOMS: atom_id res chain seq x y z
N MET A 1 15.93 -17.51 -13.07
CA MET A 1 14.72 -17.17 -13.86
C MET A 1 14.06 -15.83 -13.47
N GLY A 2 14.66 -15.01 -12.59
CA GLY A 2 13.97 -13.86 -11.97
C GLY A 2 13.83 -12.58 -12.81
N ASN A 3 14.74 -12.31 -13.77
CA ASN A 3 14.76 -11.01 -14.46
C ASN A 3 13.85 -10.90 -15.69
N SER A 4 13.60 -12.00 -16.42
CA SER A 4 12.76 -11.96 -17.63
C SER A 4 11.28 -11.74 -17.31
N ALA A 5 10.79 -12.37 -16.23
CA ALA A 5 9.42 -12.20 -15.78
C ALA A 5 9.15 -10.76 -15.33
N LEU A 6 10.00 -10.19 -14.48
CA LEU A 6 9.82 -8.81 -14.00
C LEU A 6 9.79 -7.81 -15.17
N ARG A 7 10.70 -7.95 -16.13
CA ARG A 7 10.76 -7.07 -17.30
C ARG A 7 9.47 -7.07 -18.12
N ALA A 8 8.88 -8.24 -18.38
CA ALA A 8 7.62 -8.32 -19.13
C ALA A 8 6.45 -7.64 -18.40
N HIS A 9 6.40 -7.74 -17.05
CA HIS A 9 5.37 -7.06 -16.26
C HIS A 9 5.60 -5.54 -16.26
N VAL A 10 6.84 -5.07 -16.22
CA VAL A 10 7.18 -3.64 -16.34
C VAL A 10 6.76 -3.10 -17.71
N GLU A 11 7.06 -3.80 -18.81
CA GLU A 11 6.67 -3.41 -20.16
C GLU A 11 5.14 -3.36 -20.33
N THR A 12 4.42 -4.32 -19.72
CA THR A 12 2.95 -4.33 -19.70
C THR A 12 2.40 -3.16 -18.88
N ALA A 13 2.99 -2.89 -17.71
CA ALA A 13 2.58 -1.80 -16.85
C ALA A 13 2.85 -0.43 -17.46
N GLN A 14 3.89 -0.30 -18.30
CA GLN A 14 4.15 0.91 -19.07
C GLN A 14 3.01 1.24 -20.06
N LYS A 15 2.35 0.21 -20.61
CA LYS A 15 1.25 0.39 -21.57
C LYS A 15 -0.11 0.57 -20.88
N THR A 16 -0.31 -0.10 -19.75
CA THR A 16 -1.63 -0.23 -19.11
C THR A 16 -1.79 0.64 -17.87
N GLY A 17 -0.70 1.12 -17.27
CA GLY A 17 -0.73 1.76 -15.95
C GLY A 17 -0.99 0.76 -14.80
N VAL A 18 -0.99 -0.54 -15.08
CA VAL A 18 -1.29 -1.59 -14.10
C VAL A 18 -0.07 -2.50 -13.95
N PHE A 19 0.51 -2.53 -12.76
CA PHE A 19 1.59 -3.45 -12.41
C PHE A 19 1.07 -4.51 -11.45
N GLN A 20 1.19 -5.78 -11.83
CA GLN A 20 0.76 -6.91 -11.00
C GLN A 20 1.88 -7.94 -10.95
N LEU A 21 2.31 -8.30 -9.74
CA LEU A 21 3.35 -9.30 -9.55
C LEU A 21 3.12 -10.06 -8.24
N LYS A 22 2.10 -10.91 -8.25
CA LYS A 22 1.71 -11.73 -7.10
C LYS A 22 2.49 -13.03 -7.05
N ASP A 23 2.62 -13.59 -5.84
CA ASP A 23 3.09 -14.97 -5.63
C ASP A 23 4.51 -15.22 -6.19
N ARG A 24 5.38 -14.20 -6.15
CA ARG A 24 6.76 -14.29 -6.66
C ARG A 24 7.81 -14.40 -5.55
N GLY A 25 7.39 -14.35 -4.29
CA GLY A 25 8.30 -14.39 -3.15
C GLY A 25 9.24 -13.18 -3.10
N LEU A 26 8.82 -12.02 -3.65
CA LEU A 26 9.60 -10.78 -3.59
C LEU A 26 9.87 -10.40 -2.14
N THR A 27 11.12 -10.17 -1.79
CA THR A 27 11.52 -9.70 -0.45
C THR A 27 11.56 -8.18 -0.37
N GLU A 28 11.61 -7.50 -1.51
CA GLU A 28 11.72 -6.05 -1.62
C GLU A 28 10.76 -5.48 -2.67
N PHE A 29 10.46 -4.19 -2.54
CA PHE A 29 9.68 -3.47 -3.54
C PHE A 29 10.49 -3.30 -4.84
N PRO A 30 9.94 -3.61 -6.04
CA PRO A 30 10.71 -3.56 -7.27
C PRO A 30 11.16 -2.13 -7.64
N ALA A 31 12.46 -1.85 -7.53
CA ALA A 31 13.04 -0.53 -7.80
C ALA A 31 12.82 -0.05 -9.24
N ASP A 32 12.72 -0.97 -10.21
CA ASP A 32 12.45 -0.66 -11.62
C ASP A 32 11.14 0.11 -11.85
N LEU A 33 10.17 0.02 -10.91
CA LEU A 33 8.92 0.78 -10.98
C LEU A 33 9.12 2.29 -10.87
N GLN A 34 10.31 2.75 -10.45
CA GLN A 34 10.67 4.17 -10.47
C GLN A 34 10.43 4.81 -11.86
N LYS A 35 10.71 4.06 -12.92
CA LYS A 35 10.53 4.49 -14.33
C LYS A 35 9.07 4.71 -14.71
N LEU A 36 8.13 4.18 -13.93
CA LEU A 36 6.69 4.19 -14.21
C LEU A 36 5.88 5.06 -13.22
N THR A 37 6.55 5.82 -12.36
CA THR A 37 5.92 6.66 -11.32
C THR A 37 4.90 7.66 -11.87
N SER A 38 5.09 8.13 -13.11
CA SER A 38 4.20 9.05 -13.82
C SER A 38 3.05 8.36 -14.58
N ASN A 39 2.93 7.03 -14.54
CA ASN A 39 1.93 6.28 -15.29
C ASN A 39 1.10 5.32 -14.42
N LEU A 40 1.69 4.68 -13.40
CA LEU A 40 0.97 3.66 -12.65
C LEU A 40 -0.28 4.22 -11.94
N ARG A 41 -1.39 3.50 -12.14
CA ARG A 41 -2.69 3.69 -11.48
C ARG A 41 -3.00 2.55 -10.52
N THR A 42 -2.49 1.35 -10.80
CA THR A 42 -2.70 0.17 -9.97
C THR A 42 -1.38 -0.56 -9.77
N ILE A 43 -1.07 -0.88 -8.52
CA ILE A 43 0.03 -1.76 -8.13
C ILE A 43 -0.55 -2.89 -7.28
N ASP A 44 -0.28 -4.13 -7.67
CA ASP A 44 -0.61 -5.30 -6.89
C ASP A 44 0.63 -6.18 -6.69
N LEU A 45 1.11 -6.20 -5.44
CA LEU A 45 2.26 -6.97 -4.98
C LEU A 45 1.84 -7.98 -3.90
N SER A 46 0.57 -8.40 -3.91
CA SER A 46 0.04 -9.33 -2.92
C SER A 46 0.78 -10.68 -2.93
N ASN A 47 0.76 -11.39 -1.80
CA ASN A 47 1.36 -12.73 -1.64
C ASN A 47 2.87 -12.74 -1.96
N ASN A 48 3.58 -11.80 -1.38
CA ASN A 48 5.05 -11.74 -1.44
C ASN A 48 5.61 -11.76 -0.01
N LYS A 49 6.89 -11.42 0.14
CA LYS A 49 7.61 -11.39 1.41
C LYS A 49 8.20 -10.00 1.67
N ILE A 50 7.56 -8.95 1.17
CA ILE A 50 8.06 -7.57 1.27
C ILE A 50 7.97 -7.12 2.73
N GLU A 51 9.09 -6.70 3.29
CA GLU A 51 9.21 -6.31 4.70
C GLU A 51 9.10 -4.79 4.91
N SER A 52 9.43 -4.00 3.88
CA SER A 52 9.34 -2.54 3.93
C SER A 52 9.06 -1.93 2.55
N LEU A 53 8.51 -0.72 2.55
CA LEU A 53 8.34 0.09 1.34
C LEU A 53 9.45 1.17 1.29
N PRO A 54 10.09 1.39 0.13
CA PRO A 54 11.08 2.45 -0.04
C PRO A 54 10.39 3.84 0.03
N PRO A 55 10.64 4.66 1.08
CA PRO A 55 9.86 5.86 1.37
C PRO A 55 9.83 6.87 0.20
N LEU A 56 11.02 7.21 -0.32
CA LEU A 56 11.17 8.17 -1.42
C LEU A 56 10.62 7.68 -2.76
N LEU A 57 10.47 6.36 -2.94
CA LEU A 57 9.94 5.80 -4.18
C LEU A 57 8.42 5.66 -4.10
N ILE A 58 7.88 5.14 -2.99
CA ILE A 58 6.43 4.97 -2.86
C ILE A 58 5.69 6.30 -2.96
N GLY A 59 6.24 7.38 -2.38
CA GLY A 59 5.64 8.71 -2.45
C GLY A 59 5.61 9.33 -3.86
N LYS A 60 6.32 8.77 -4.84
CA LYS A 60 6.36 9.29 -6.22
C LYS A 60 5.21 8.81 -7.10
N PHE A 61 4.45 7.78 -6.70
CA PHE A 61 3.34 7.26 -7.50
C PHE A 61 2.08 8.13 -7.35
N THR A 62 2.18 9.44 -7.57
CA THR A 62 1.11 10.44 -7.29
C THR A 62 -0.19 10.24 -8.07
N LEU A 63 -0.17 9.37 -9.09
CA LEU A 63 -1.34 9.00 -9.89
C LEU A 63 -1.98 7.67 -9.49
N LEU A 64 -1.41 6.97 -8.50
CA LEU A 64 -1.90 5.68 -8.03
C LEU A 64 -3.29 5.82 -7.41
N LYS A 65 -4.20 4.95 -7.84
CA LYS A 65 -5.58 4.82 -7.36
C LYS A 65 -5.77 3.57 -6.52
N SER A 66 -5.01 2.51 -6.79
CA SER A 66 -5.11 1.24 -6.06
C SER A 66 -3.74 0.68 -5.73
N LEU A 67 -3.52 0.37 -4.44
CA LEU A 67 -2.31 -0.29 -3.94
C LEU A 67 -2.70 -1.53 -3.13
N SER A 68 -2.30 -2.70 -3.61
CA SER A 68 -2.50 -3.96 -2.91
C SER A 68 -1.17 -4.59 -2.50
N LEU A 69 -1.01 -4.78 -1.20
CA LEU A 69 0.15 -5.34 -0.51
C LEU A 69 -0.28 -6.44 0.48
N ASN A 70 -1.43 -7.07 0.25
CA ASN A 70 -1.95 -8.14 1.09
C ASN A 70 -0.96 -9.31 1.20
N ASN A 71 -0.95 -10.00 2.34
CA ASN A 71 -0.09 -11.17 2.58
C ASN A 71 1.39 -10.87 2.27
N ASN A 72 1.92 -9.85 2.94
CA ASN A 72 3.35 -9.51 2.96
C ASN A 72 3.83 -9.51 4.41
N LYS A 73 5.01 -8.94 4.68
CA LYS A 73 5.63 -8.89 6.00
C LYS A 73 5.86 -7.45 6.49
N LEU A 74 5.06 -6.50 5.99
CA LEU A 74 5.24 -5.09 6.32
C LEU A 74 5.05 -4.86 7.82
N THR A 75 6.04 -4.26 8.46
CA THR A 75 6.00 -3.91 9.89
C THR A 75 5.63 -2.46 10.14
N VAL A 76 5.92 -1.60 9.16
CA VAL A 76 5.64 -0.16 9.17
C VAL A 76 5.29 0.32 7.76
N LEU A 77 4.54 1.42 7.67
CA LEU A 77 4.36 2.17 6.43
C LEU A 77 5.17 3.47 6.51
N PRO A 78 5.90 3.86 5.46
CA PRO A 78 6.54 5.17 5.42
C PRO A 78 5.48 6.29 5.35
N ASP A 79 5.76 7.43 5.96
CA ASP A 79 4.88 8.61 5.92
C ASP A 79 4.60 9.07 4.48
N GLU A 80 5.54 8.86 3.57
CA GLU A 80 5.43 9.19 2.15
C GLU A 80 4.31 8.43 1.43
N ILE A 81 3.77 7.35 2.01
CA ILE A 81 2.55 6.73 1.47
C ILE A 81 1.38 7.74 1.44
N CYS A 82 1.38 8.69 2.36
CA CYS A 82 0.37 9.74 2.46
C CYS A 82 0.48 10.77 1.32
N ASN A 83 1.55 10.75 0.51
CA ASN A 83 1.65 11.57 -0.71
C ASN A 83 0.75 11.10 -1.84
N LEU A 84 0.19 9.90 -1.73
CA LEU A 84 -0.70 9.30 -2.74
C LEU A 84 -2.12 9.90 -2.67
N LYS A 85 -2.26 11.20 -2.96
CA LYS A 85 -3.53 11.96 -2.81
C LYS A 85 -4.68 11.46 -3.68
N LYS A 86 -4.39 10.63 -4.69
CA LYS A 86 -5.36 10.00 -5.60
C LYS A 86 -5.68 8.55 -5.23
N LEU A 87 -5.10 8.02 -4.16
CA LEU A 87 -5.30 6.63 -3.74
C LEU A 87 -6.73 6.47 -3.24
N GLU A 88 -7.49 5.60 -3.90
CA GLU A 88 -8.88 5.27 -3.58
C GLU A 88 -8.97 3.95 -2.81
N THR A 89 -8.06 3.02 -3.06
CA THR A 89 -8.02 1.69 -2.43
C THR A 89 -6.63 1.36 -1.92
N LEU A 90 -6.54 1.03 -0.62
CA LEU A 90 -5.33 0.55 0.02
C LEU A 90 -5.62 -0.77 0.74
N SER A 91 -5.00 -1.86 0.27
CA SER A 91 -5.16 -3.19 0.84
C SER A 91 -3.84 -3.69 1.43
N LEU A 92 -3.85 -3.91 2.75
CA LEU A 92 -2.70 -4.25 3.59
C LEU A 92 -3.01 -5.44 4.52
N ASN A 93 -4.01 -6.24 4.17
CA ASN A 93 -4.42 -7.39 4.98
C ASN A 93 -3.26 -8.37 5.19
N ASN A 94 -3.23 -9.03 6.35
CA ASN A 94 -2.26 -10.05 6.72
C ASN A 94 -0.81 -9.54 6.54
N ASN A 95 -0.48 -8.48 7.26
CA ASN A 95 0.87 -7.97 7.42
C ASN A 95 1.22 -7.95 8.93
N HIS A 96 2.26 -7.22 9.33
CA HIS A 96 2.72 -7.11 10.71
C HIS A 96 2.71 -5.65 11.18
N LEU A 97 1.84 -4.81 10.61
CA LEU A 97 1.76 -3.38 10.94
C LEU A 97 1.35 -3.20 12.39
N ARG A 98 2.12 -2.41 13.14
CA ARG A 98 1.84 -2.09 14.56
C ARG A 98 1.19 -0.72 14.74
N GLU A 99 1.43 0.17 13.79
CA GLU A 99 0.90 1.51 13.75
C GLU A 99 0.69 1.96 12.30
N LEU A 100 -0.06 3.05 12.14
CA LEU A 100 -0.20 3.78 10.88
C LEU A 100 0.49 5.14 11.02
N PRO A 101 1.04 5.70 9.92
CA PRO A 101 1.56 7.06 9.86
C PRO A 101 0.66 8.08 10.56
N SER A 102 1.25 9.01 11.33
CA SER A 102 0.49 10.12 11.93
C SER A 102 -0.17 11.03 10.86
N THR A 103 0.31 10.95 9.62
CA THR A 103 -0.17 11.70 8.46
C THR A 103 -1.21 10.94 7.63
N PHE A 104 -1.73 9.79 8.09
CA PHE A 104 -2.63 8.93 7.30
C PHE A 104 -3.89 9.65 6.80
N GLY A 105 -4.39 10.63 7.58
CA GLY A 105 -5.52 11.48 7.20
C GLY A 105 -5.32 12.30 5.93
N GLN A 106 -4.10 12.40 5.41
CA GLN A 106 -3.84 13.11 4.16
C GLN A 106 -4.16 12.30 2.90
N LEU A 107 -4.53 11.02 3.01
CA LEU A 107 -5.05 10.19 1.92
C LEU A 107 -6.49 10.59 1.57
N SER A 108 -6.68 11.84 1.15
CA SER A 108 -8.01 12.47 1.03
C SER A 108 -8.97 11.80 0.05
N ALA A 109 -8.48 11.00 -0.91
CA ALA A 109 -9.31 10.28 -1.88
C ALA A 109 -9.65 8.84 -1.45
N LEU A 110 -9.17 8.39 -0.28
CA LEU A 110 -9.29 6.99 0.13
C LEU A 110 -10.73 6.62 0.44
N LYS A 111 -11.22 5.57 -0.21
CA LYS A 111 -12.56 5.01 -0.08
C LYS A 111 -12.57 3.65 0.59
N THR A 112 -11.52 2.87 0.37
CA THR A 112 -11.40 1.51 0.90
C THR A 112 -10.04 1.32 1.56
N LEU A 113 -10.07 0.95 2.83
CA LEU A 113 -8.89 0.58 3.61
C LEU A 113 -9.06 -0.81 4.21
N SER A 114 -8.16 -1.73 3.85
CA SER A 114 -8.17 -3.08 4.41
C SER A 114 -6.90 -3.32 5.20
N LEU A 115 -7.03 -3.51 6.51
CA LEU A 115 -5.94 -3.70 7.47
C LEU A 115 -6.15 -4.97 8.32
N SER A 116 -7.02 -5.87 7.89
CA SER A 116 -7.33 -7.10 8.62
C SER A 116 -6.07 -7.94 8.86
N GLY A 117 -5.94 -8.55 10.03
CA GLY A 117 -4.82 -9.47 10.30
C GLY A 117 -3.48 -8.76 10.44
N ASN A 118 -3.46 -7.58 11.08
CA ASN A 118 -2.24 -6.86 11.46
C ASN A 118 -2.06 -6.86 13.00
N GLN A 119 -1.13 -6.07 13.50
CA GLN A 119 -0.80 -5.95 14.93
C GLN A 119 -1.12 -4.54 15.45
N LEU A 120 -2.07 -3.84 14.84
CA LEU A 120 -2.40 -2.46 15.20
C LEU A 120 -2.95 -2.41 16.63
N GLY A 121 -2.30 -1.64 17.51
CA GLY A 121 -2.77 -1.42 18.89
C GLY A 121 -3.66 -0.19 19.05
N ALA A 122 -3.46 0.82 18.20
CA ALA A 122 -4.23 2.05 18.16
C ALA A 122 -4.32 2.56 16.71
N LEU A 123 -5.24 3.48 16.47
CA LEU A 123 -5.37 4.20 15.21
C LEU A 123 -4.94 5.65 15.43
N PRO A 124 -4.29 6.30 14.45
CA PRO A 124 -3.99 7.72 14.55
C PRO A 124 -5.28 8.54 14.51
N PRO A 125 -5.44 9.61 15.32
CA PRO A 125 -6.63 10.48 15.28
C PRO A 125 -6.91 11.08 13.89
N GLN A 126 -5.86 11.25 13.08
CA GLN A 126 -5.97 11.75 11.72
C GLN A 126 -6.76 10.81 10.80
N LEU A 127 -6.96 9.55 11.17
CA LEU A 127 -7.83 8.63 10.45
C LEU A 127 -9.27 9.15 10.36
N CYS A 128 -9.74 9.88 11.38
CA CYS A 128 -11.05 10.54 11.40
C CYS A 128 -11.17 11.66 10.36
N SER A 129 -10.06 12.10 9.75
CA SER A 129 -10.06 13.10 8.66
C SER A 129 -10.38 12.51 7.29
N LEU A 130 -10.44 11.17 7.15
CA LEU A 130 -10.75 10.49 5.89
C LEU A 130 -12.25 10.54 5.56
N ARG A 131 -12.71 11.69 5.06
CA ARG A 131 -14.14 11.95 4.81
C ARG A 131 -14.81 11.12 3.71
N HIS A 132 -14.01 10.50 2.85
CA HIS A 132 -14.49 9.70 1.71
C HIS A 132 -14.38 8.19 1.93
N LEU A 133 -13.99 7.78 3.15
CA LEU A 133 -13.78 6.39 3.48
C LEU A 133 -15.13 5.69 3.68
N ASP A 134 -15.47 4.81 2.75
CA ASP A 134 -16.72 4.04 2.74
C ASP A 134 -16.57 2.70 3.47
N VAL A 135 -15.40 2.07 3.31
CA VAL A 135 -15.14 0.73 3.83
C VAL A 135 -13.81 0.68 4.54
N MET A 136 -13.84 0.23 5.79
CA MET A 136 -12.66 -0.01 6.60
C MET A 136 -12.76 -1.38 7.29
N ASP A 137 -11.79 -2.24 7.02
CA ASP A 137 -11.65 -3.53 7.71
C ASP A 137 -10.45 -3.50 8.65
N LEU A 138 -10.73 -3.56 9.95
CA LEU A 138 -9.75 -3.60 11.04
C LEU A 138 -9.77 -4.94 11.78
N SER A 139 -10.49 -5.94 11.27
CA SER A 139 -10.64 -7.23 11.94
C SER A 139 -9.29 -7.89 12.23
N LYS A 140 -9.21 -8.72 13.28
CA LYS A 140 -7.97 -9.44 13.64
C LYS A 140 -6.76 -8.51 13.87
N ASN A 141 -6.99 -7.37 14.52
CA ASN A 141 -5.96 -6.49 15.08
C ASN A 141 -5.99 -6.52 16.61
N GLN A 142 -5.18 -5.69 17.25
CA GLN A 142 -5.07 -5.55 18.72
C GLN A 142 -5.66 -4.23 19.22
N ILE A 143 -6.56 -3.62 18.43
CA ILE A 143 -7.12 -2.29 18.69
C ILE A 143 -8.02 -2.36 19.92
N ARG A 144 -7.73 -1.52 20.92
CA ARG A 144 -8.48 -1.45 22.17
C ARG A 144 -9.43 -0.25 22.25
N SER A 145 -9.14 0.79 21.48
CA SER A 145 -9.93 2.01 21.42
C SER A 145 -9.89 2.59 20.01
N ILE A 146 -10.95 3.31 19.66
CA ILE A 146 -11.03 4.14 18.47
C ILE A 146 -10.77 5.59 18.91
N PRO A 147 -10.03 6.41 18.14
CA PRO A 147 -9.87 7.83 18.43
C PRO A 147 -11.23 8.54 18.48
N ASP A 148 -11.33 9.53 19.37
CA ASP A 148 -12.53 10.40 19.50
C ASP A 148 -12.80 11.23 18.25
#